data_AF-A0A5N7MJ37-F1
#
_entry.id   AF-A0A5N7MJ37-F1
#
_cell.length_a   1.000
_cell.length_b   1.000
_cell.length_c   1.000
_cell.angle_alpha   90.00
_cell.angle_beta   90.00
_cell.angle_gamma   90.00
#
_symmetry.space_group_name_H-M   'P 1'
#
loop_
_entity.id
_entity.type
_entity.pdbx_description
1 polymer ?
#
loop_
_entity_poly.entity_id
_entity_poly.type
_entity_poly.pdbx_seq_one_letter_code
_entity_poly.pdbx_strand_id
1 'polypeptide(L)'
;MSKPPRQFLKAPAPNDQQATAGAADSGQTGMSVMETAQYISEFAAELSFLAREARLDLLTYLLDMVRLEAIRTLQVAEKDR
;
A
#
# COMPACT_ATOMS: atom_id res chain seq x y z
N MET A 1 48.63 -34.52 -18.83
CA MET A 1 47.53 -35.00 -19.70
C MET A 1 46.60 -35.84 -18.83
N SER A 2 45.27 -35.83 -18.86
CA SER A 2 44.18 -35.00 -19.40
C SER A 2 42.91 -35.47 -18.65
N LYS A 3 41.91 -34.58 -18.48
CA LYS A 3 40.73 -34.63 -17.58
C LYS A 3 39.84 -35.89 -17.62
N PRO A 4 38.93 -36.05 -16.62
CA PRO A 4 37.48 -36.05 -16.92
C PRO A 4 36.64 -35.19 -15.91
N PRO A 5 35.29 -35.11 -15.99
CA PRO A 5 34.55 -33.87 -16.28
C PRO A 5 34.05 -33.10 -15.04
N ARG A 6 33.82 -31.79 -15.24
CA ARG A 6 33.22 -30.86 -14.28
C ARG A 6 31.72 -31.14 -14.12
N GLN A 7 31.29 -31.63 -12.96
CA GLN A 7 29.91 -31.51 -12.52
C GLN A 7 29.69 -30.10 -11.97
N PHE A 8 29.22 -29.19 -12.83
CA PHE A 8 28.56 -27.99 -12.33
C PHE A 8 27.14 -28.38 -11.96
N LEU A 9 26.83 -28.39 -10.66
CA LEU A 9 25.46 -28.30 -10.19
C LEU A 9 24.87 -27.02 -10.81
N LYS A 10 23.92 -27.21 -11.72
CA LYS A 10 23.15 -26.17 -12.36
C LYS A 10 22.40 -25.42 -11.26
N ALA A 11 22.92 -24.26 -10.84
CA ALA A 11 22.13 -23.30 -10.09
C ALA A 11 20.93 -22.91 -10.97
N PRO A 12 19.68 -23.05 -10.50
CA PRO A 12 18.55 -22.49 -11.22
C PRO A 12 18.73 -20.96 -11.26
N ALA A 13 18.75 -20.42 -12.47
CA ALA A 13 18.78 -18.98 -12.70
C ALA A 13 17.50 -18.34 -12.15
N PRO A 14 17.56 -17.18 -11.49
CA PRO A 14 16.38 -16.43 -11.09
C PRO A 14 15.87 -15.68 -12.33
N ASN A 15 15.16 -16.38 -13.20
CA ASN A 15 14.52 -15.72 -14.35
C ASN A 15 13.05 -16.11 -14.53
N ASP A 16 12.37 -16.38 -13.41
CA ASP A 16 10.91 -16.44 -13.31
C ASP A 16 10.35 -15.24 -12.51
N GLN A 17 11.03 -14.08 -12.54
CA GLN A 17 10.36 -12.79 -12.29
C GLN A 17 9.82 -12.26 -13.62
N GLN A 18 9.01 -13.10 -14.27
CA GLN A 18 8.16 -12.64 -15.34
C GLN A 18 7.02 -11.90 -14.65
N ALA A 19 7.01 -10.59 -14.84
CA ALA A 19 5.99 -9.67 -14.38
C ALA A 19 4.60 -10.14 -14.80
N THR A 20 3.96 -10.96 -13.97
CA THR A 20 2.52 -11.06 -13.95
C THR A 20 2.02 -9.89 -13.10
N ALA A 21 1.83 -8.76 -13.76
CA ALA A 21 0.69 -7.89 -13.50
C ALA A 21 -0.59 -8.71 -13.78
N GLY A 22 -0.81 -9.73 -12.95
CA GLY A 22 -1.94 -10.62 -12.97
C GLY A 22 -2.78 -10.24 -11.78
N ALA A 23 -3.96 -9.73 -12.08
CA ALA A 23 -5.04 -9.43 -11.16
C ALA A 23 -4.93 -10.19 -9.84
N ALA A 24 -4.71 -9.46 -8.75
CA ALA A 24 -5.09 -9.92 -7.44
C ALA A 24 -6.62 -9.95 -7.38
N ASP A 25 -7.23 -10.88 -8.13
CA ASP A 25 -8.56 -11.41 -7.87
C ASP A 25 -8.43 -12.38 -6.69
N SER A 26 -8.04 -11.83 -5.54
CA SER A 26 -8.33 -12.48 -4.27
C SER A 26 -9.70 -11.95 -3.88
N GLY A 27 -10.73 -12.78 -4.00
CA GLY A 27 -12.09 -12.55 -3.53
C GLY A 27 -12.19 -12.34 -2.01
N GLN A 28 -11.47 -11.36 -1.49
CA GLN A 28 -11.91 -10.57 -0.36
C GLN A 28 -12.95 -9.62 -0.93
N THR A 29 -14.07 -9.46 -0.25
CA THR A 29 -14.97 -8.32 -0.46
C THR A 29 -14.17 -7.07 -0.12
N GLY A 30 -13.31 -6.63 -1.06
CA GLY A 30 -12.39 -5.54 -0.89
C GLY A 30 -13.20 -4.29 -0.69
N MET A 31 -13.05 -3.66 0.46
CA MET A 31 -13.67 -2.39 0.80
C MET A 31 -13.43 -1.43 -0.37
N SER A 32 -14.49 -0.75 -0.84
CA SER A 32 -14.33 0.11 -2.02
C SER A 32 -13.27 1.19 -1.74
N VAL A 33 -12.60 1.68 -2.78
CA VAL A 33 -11.60 2.77 -2.63
C VAL A 33 -12.23 3.98 -1.91
N MET A 34 -13.50 4.27 -2.21
CA MET A 34 -14.25 5.34 -1.54
C MET A 34 -14.47 5.03 -0.06
N GLU A 35 -14.93 3.83 0.26
CA GLU A 35 -15.19 3.43 1.65
C GLU A 35 -13.91 3.40 2.49
N THR A 36 -12.80 2.96 1.89
CA THR A 36 -11.48 3.00 2.51
C THR A 36 -11.01 4.44 2.75
N ALA A 37 -11.14 5.31 1.76
CA ALA A 37 -10.75 6.72 1.89
C ALA A 37 -11.62 7.44 2.94
N GLN A 38 -12.92 7.16 2.97
CA GLN A 38 -13.81 7.69 4.00
C GLN A 38 -13.36 7.24 5.39
N TYR A 39 -13.17 5.93 5.59
CA TYR A 39 -12.69 5.37 6.86
C TYR A 39 -11.39 6.01 7.33
N ILE A 40 -10.39 6.14 6.44
CA ILE A 40 -9.11 6.78 6.76
C ILE A 40 -9.32 8.24 7.17
N SER A 41 -10.18 8.98 6.47
CA SER A 41 -10.42 10.40 6.76
C SER A 41 -11.05 10.63 8.14
N GLU A 42 -11.99 9.77 8.54
CA GLU A 42 -12.67 9.81 9.84
C GLU A 42 -11.72 9.39 10.95
N PHE A 43 -11.03 8.27 10.77
CA PHE A 43 -10.11 7.73 11.78
C PHE A 43 -8.89 8.64 12.01
N ALA A 44 -8.34 9.24 10.95
CA ALA A 44 -7.26 10.21 11.07
C ALA A 44 -7.69 11.48 11.83
N ALA A 45 -8.96 11.89 11.73
CA ALA A 45 -9.48 13.02 12.47
C ALA A 45 -9.53 12.72 13.98
N GLU A 46 -9.98 11.53 14.36
CA GLU A 46 -9.99 11.09 15.76
C GLU A 46 -8.57 11.02 16.33
N LEU A 47 -7.65 10.36 15.61
CA LEU A 47 -6.26 10.26 16.06
C LEU A 47 -5.58 11.63 16.16
N SER A 48 -5.87 12.56 15.23
CA SER A 48 -5.33 13.93 15.27
C SER A 48 -5.80 14.66 16.52
N PHE A 49 -7.06 14.48 16.91
CA PHE A 49 -7.59 15.01 18.17
C PHE A 49 -6.83 14.45 19.38
N LEU A 50 -6.65 13.12 19.48
CA LEU A 50 -5.88 12.52 20.57
C LEU A 50 -4.41 12.97 20.58
N ALA A 51 -3.79 13.12 19.41
CA ALA A 51 -2.41 13.58 19.27
C ALA A 51 -2.23 15.02 19.76
N ARG A 52 -3.22 15.90 19.53
CA ARG A 52 -3.24 17.27 20.04
C ARG A 52 -3.31 17.31 21.57
N GLU A 53 -4.19 16.51 22.16
CA GLU A 53 -4.28 16.37 23.62
C GLU A 53 -2.96 15.89 24.23
N ALA A 54 -2.28 14.96 23.56
CA ALA A 54 -0.98 14.44 23.96
C ALA A 54 0.22 15.33 23.60
N ARG A 55 0.00 16.50 22.96
CA ARG A 55 1.05 17.42 22.48
C ARG A 55 2.06 16.77 21.53
N LEU A 56 1.58 15.86 20.68
CA LEU A 56 2.38 15.20 19.64
C LEU A 56 2.24 15.97 18.32
N ASP A 57 2.94 17.09 18.21
CA ASP A 57 2.76 18.06 17.11
C ASP A 57 3.06 17.46 15.73
N LEU A 58 4.15 16.71 15.59
CA LEU A 58 4.51 16.07 14.32
C LEU A 58 3.47 15.01 13.92
N LEU A 59 2.99 14.21 14.88
CA LEU A 59 1.98 13.18 14.60
C LEU A 59 0.66 13.81 14.18
N THR A 60 0.24 14.87 14.88
CA THR A 60 -0.94 15.67 14.53
C THR A 60 -0.85 16.15 13.08
N TYR A 61 0.28 16.76 12.71
CA TYR A 61 0.51 17.24 11.35
C TYR A 61 0.40 16.12 10.30
N LEU A 62 1.02 14.96 10.56
CA LEU A 62 0.96 13.82 9.64
C LEU A 62 -0.47 13.29 9.49
N LEU A 63 -1.23 13.20 10.58
CA LEU A 63 -2.62 12.75 10.55
C LEU A 63 -3.53 13.73 9.81
N ASP A 64 -3.32 15.03 9.98
CA ASP A 64 -4.02 16.05 9.22
C ASP A 64 -3.72 15.95 7.71
N MET A 65 -2.46 15.66 7.34
CA MET A 65 -2.08 15.42 5.95
C MET A 65 -2.74 14.16 5.37
N VAL A 66 -2.75 13.05 6.12
CA VAL A 66 -3.42 11.81 5.70
C VAL A 66 -4.90 12.06 5.45
N ARG A 67 -5.56 12.82 6.35
CA ARG A 67 -6.97 13.17 6.19
C ARG A 67 -7.23 13.98 4.91
N LEU A 68 -6.39 14.97 4.62
CA LEU A 68 -6.51 15.77 3.40
C LEU A 68 -6.37 14.92 2.13
N GLU A 69 -5.40 13.99 2.09
CA GLU A 69 -5.20 13.13 0.93
C GLU A 69 -6.37 12.13 0.76
N ALA A 70 -6.93 11.63 1.86
CA ALA A 70 -8.12 10.79 1.83
C ALA A 70 -9.34 11.53 1.27
N ILE A 71 -9.57 12.77 1.70
CA ILE A 71 -10.62 13.64 1.16
C ILE A 71 -10.40 13.91 -0.33
N ARG A 72 -9.16 14.16 -0.75
CA ARG A 72 -8.82 14.34 -2.16
C ARG A 72 -9.13 13.10 -2.99
N THR A 73 -8.84 11.92 -2.46
CA THR A 73 -9.16 10.63 -3.10
C THR A 73 -10.67 10.48 -3.31
N LEU A 74 -11.49 10.86 -2.32
CA LEU A 74 -12.95 10.87 -2.45
C LEU A 74 -13.43 11.80 -3.56
N GLN A 75 -12.88 13.02 -3.64
CA GLN A 75 -13.25 14.00 -4.67
C GLN A 75 -12.89 13.53 -6.09
N VAL A 76 -11.73 12.88 -6.25
CA VAL A 76 -11.32 12.30 -7.54
C VAL A 76 -12.25 11.15 -7.92
N ALA A 77 -12.55 10.24 -6.98
CA ALA A 77 -13.46 9.12 -7.23
C ALA A 77 -14.89 9.56 -7.55
N GLU A 78 -15.38 10.65 -6.94
CA GLU A 78 -16.70 11.22 -7.25
C GLU A 78 -16.74 11.85 -8.64
N LYS A 79 -15.65 12.50 -9.08
CA LYS A 79 -15.55 13.12 -10.40
C LYS A 79 -15.50 12.09 -11.54
N ASP A 80 -14.93 10.92 -11.30
CA ASP A 80 -14.75 9.86 -12.30
C ASP A 80 -16.00 8.97 -12.47
N ARG A 81 -17.08 9.25 -11.72
CA ARG A 81 -18.34 8.51 -11.72
C ARG A 81 -19.39 9.12 -12.65
#